data_AF-A0A7Y3DMH8-F1
#
_entry.id   AF-A0A7Y3DMH8-F1
#
_cell.length_a   1.000
_cell.length_b   1.000
_cell.length_c   1.000
_cell.angle_alpha   90.00
_cell.angle_beta   90.00
_cell.angle_gamma   90.00
#
_symmetry.space_group_name_H-M   'P 1'
#
loop_
_entity.id
_entity.type
_entity.pdbx_description
1 polymer ?
#
loop_
_entity_poly.entity_id
_entity_poly.type
_entity_poly.pdbx_seq_one_letter_code
_entity_poly.pdbx_strand_id
1 'polypeptide(L)'
;SQLSAEHVISQIETSFRRFDLEEGDEIIALYFKDPVRVSYPQLELFAKSIESALPNTIKNKLPVILIFETDIACSVGNVIRRETQVKTNLLSLDELKLKEGDWVDIGEPLVGGQVFPVTVKSLVFHGV
;
A
#
# COMPACT_ATOMS: atom_id res chain seq x y z
N SER A 1 -18.03 1.91 4.99
CA SER A 1 -17.86 1.13 6.24
C SER A 1 -17.14 2.00 7.25
N GLN A 2 -17.37 1.81 8.55
CA GLN A 2 -16.47 2.37 9.56
C GLN A 2 -15.16 1.59 9.48
N LEU A 3 -14.03 2.30 9.45
CA LEU A 3 -12.71 1.69 9.45
C LEU A 3 -12.54 0.82 10.71
N SER A 4 -12.15 -0.45 10.53
CA SER A 4 -11.78 -1.37 11.61
C SER A 4 -10.56 -2.20 11.18
N ALA A 5 -9.83 -2.76 12.14
CA ALA A 5 -8.65 -3.55 11.83
C ALA A 5 -8.99 -4.81 11.04
N GLU A 6 -10.06 -5.49 11.44
CA GLU A 6 -10.58 -6.69 10.77
C GLU A 6 -10.99 -6.38 9.32
N HIS A 7 -11.58 -5.20 9.09
CA HIS A 7 -11.94 -4.79 7.75
C HIS A 7 -10.69 -4.62 6.86
N VAL A 8 -9.67 -3.89 7.32
CA VAL A 8 -8.45 -3.66 6.54
C VAL A 8 -7.73 -4.99 6.26
N ILE A 9 -7.53 -5.81 7.29
CA ILE A 9 -6.85 -7.11 7.17
C ILE A 9 -7.60 -8.01 6.18
N SER A 10 -8.92 -8.16 6.35
CA SER A 10 -9.71 -9.02 5.45
C SER A 10 -9.71 -8.55 4.00
N GLN A 11 -9.66 -7.24 3.72
CA GLN A 11 -9.54 -6.72 2.35
C GLN A 11 -8.18 -7.02 1.72
N ILE A 12 -7.10 -6.92 2.50
CA ILE A 12 -5.74 -7.24 2.05
C ILE A 12 -5.65 -8.74 1.75
N GLU A 13 -6.08 -9.61 2.68
CA GLU A 13 -6.10 -11.06 2.47
C GLU A 13 -6.97 -11.47 1.28
N THR A 14 -8.11 -10.80 1.08
CA THR A 14 -8.98 -11.05 -0.08
C THR A 14 -8.29 -10.66 -1.37
N SER A 15 -7.46 -9.63 -1.36
CA SER A 15 -6.68 -9.23 -2.54
C SER A 15 -5.57 -10.23 -2.84
N PHE A 16 -4.82 -10.70 -1.84
CA PHE A 16 -3.85 -11.80 -2.02
C PHE A 16 -4.49 -13.04 -2.65
N ARG A 17 -5.62 -13.51 -2.08
CA ARG A 17 -6.36 -14.65 -2.64
C ARG A 17 -6.85 -14.44 -4.07
N ARG A 18 -7.27 -13.22 -4.41
CA ARG A 18 -7.83 -12.91 -5.74
C ARG A 18 -6.78 -12.92 -6.84
N PHE A 19 -5.52 -12.66 -6.49
CA PHE A 19 -4.38 -12.71 -7.40
C PHE A 19 -3.57 -14.02 -7.29
N ASP A 20 -4.06 -15.00 -6.52
CA ASP A 20 -3.35 -16.25 -6.23
C ASP A 20 -1.92 -16.02 -5.68
N LEU A 21 -1.77 -15.00 -4.84
CA LEU A 21 -0.51 -14.60 -4.21
C LEU A 21 -0.42 -15.09 -2.77
N GLU A 22 0.77 -15.52 -2.35
CA GLU A 22 1.09 -15.82 -0.96
C GLU A 22 1.78 -14.61 -0.30
N GLU A 23 1.31 -14.22 0.89
CA GLU A 23 1.85 -13.06 1.61
C GLU A 23 3.31 -13.30 2.00
N GLY A 24 4.21 -12.46 1.49
CA GLY A 24 5.64 -12.47 1.79
C GLY A 24 6.52 -13.26 0.81
N ASP A 25 5.97 -13.84 -0.25
CA ASP A 25 6.73 -14.60 -1.26
C ASP A 25 7.33 -13.71 -2.36
N GLU A 26 6.65 -12.62 -2.71
CA GLU A 26 7.08 -11.68 -3.74
C GLU A 26 6.81 -10.22 -3.36
N ILE A 27 7.42 -9.30 -4.11
CA ILE A 27 7.23 -7.86 -3.91
C ILE A 27 5.88 -7.45 -4.50
N ILE A 28 5.00 -6.93 -3.65
CA ILE A 28 3.67 -6.46 -4.05
C ILE A 28 3.47 -4.97 -3.70
N ALA A 29 2.56 -4.33 -4.44
CA ALA A 29 2.06 -2.99 -4.11
C ALA A 29 0.57 -3.07 -3.76
N LEU A 30 0.20 -2.49 -2.62
CA LEU A 30 -1.19 -2.40 -2.20
C LEU A 30 -1.76 -1.04 -2.58
N TYR A 31 -2.79 -1.06 -3.43
CA TYR A 31 -3.50 0.16 -3.84
C TYR A 31 -4.79 0.36 -3.02
N PHE A 32 -4.98 1.57 -2.50
CA PHE A 32 -6.14 1.93 -1.70
C PHE A 32 -6.88 3.14 -2.27
N LYS A 33 -8.20 3.00 -2.40
CA LYS A 33 -9.11 4.10 -2.72
C LYS A 33 -9.76 4.59 -1.44
N ASP A 34 -9.45 5.82 -1.05
CA ASP A 34 -9.96 6.48 0.16
C ASP A 34 -10.01 5.58 1.43
N PRO A 35 -8.86 5.01 1.86
CA PRO A 35 -8.87 3.98 2.90
C PRO A 35 -9.14 4.52 4.30
N VAL A 36 -8.79 5.78 4.56
CA VAL A 36 -8.74 6.33 5.92
C VAL A 36 -8.89 7.85 5.89
N ARG A 37 -9.62 8.41 6.85
CA ARG A 37 -9.67 9.87 7.00
C ARG A 37 -8.41 10.36 7.72
N VAL A 38 -8.03 11.60 7.44
CA VAL A 38 -6.89 12.27 8.08
C VAL A 38 -7.21 12.65 9.54
N SER A 39 -7.30 11.63 10.39
CA SER A 39 -7.37 11.78 11.85
C SER A 39 -6.44 10.76 12.49
N TYR A 40 -5.71 11.17 13.52
CA TYR A 40 -4.67 10.33 14.12
C TYR A 40 -5.15 8.94 14.55
N PRO A 41 -6.29 8.79 15.26
CA PRO A 41 -6.75 7.47 15.68
C PRO A 41 -7.05 6.52 14.51
N GLN A 42 -7.56 7.08 13.40
CA GLN A 42 -7.85 6.27 12.22
C GLN A 42 -6.57 5.92 11.46
N LEU A 43 -5.62 6.86 11.35
CA LEU A 43 -4.30 6.60 10.76
C LEU A 43 -3.53 5.55 11.57
N GLU A 44 -3.58 5.61 12.89
CA GLU A 44 -2.93 4.64 13.78
C GLU A 44 -3.56 3.25 13.63
N LEU A 45 -4.90 3.18 13.61
CA LEU A 45 -5.62 1.93 13.38
C LEU A 45 -5.25 1.35 12.01
N PHE A 46 -5.25 2.16 10.96
CA PHE A 46 -4.85 1.73 9.62
C PHE A 46 -3.41 1.21 9.61
N ALA A 47 -2.46 1.96 10.19
CA ALA A 47 -1.05 1.60 10.25
C ALA A 47 -0.83 0.24 10.95
N LYS A 48 -1.43 0.03 12.13
CA LYS A 48 -1.34 -1.24 12.87
C LYS A 48 -2.00 -2.41 12.13
N SER A 49 -3.04 -2.11 11.35
CA SER A 49 -3.71 -3.11 10.52
C SER A 49 -2.85 -3.53 9.33
N ILE A 50 -2.12 -2.60 8.69
CA ILE A 50 -1.14 -2.93 7.65
C ILE A 50 -0.03 -3.83 8.20
N GLU A 51 0.52 -3.50 9.36
CA GLU A 51 1.55 -4.33 10.01
C GLU A 51 1.02 -5.74 10.31
N SER A 52 -0.20 -5.84 10.84
CA SER A 52 -0.82 -7.13 11.18
C SER A 52 -1.14 -7.97 9.94
N ALA A 53 -1.43 -7.34 8.80
CA ALA A 53 -1.76 -8.01 7.55
C ALA A 53 -0.53 -8.48 6.74
N LEU A 54 0.67 -7.99 7.06
CA LEU A 54 1.90 -8.25 6.29
C LEU A 54 3.04 -8.88 7.12
N PRO A 55 2.78 -9.89 7.97
CA PRO A 55 3.79 -10.43 8.87
C PRO A 55 4.98 -11.06 8.16
N ASN A 56 4.78 -11.80 7.05
CA ASN A 56 5.87 -12.45 6.34
C ASN A 56 6.66 -11.47 5.49
N THR A 57 6.01 -10.50 4.84
CA THR A 57 6.64 -9.40 4.11
C THR A 57 7.63 -8.66 5.01
N ILE A 58 7.19 -8.31 6.22
CA ILE A 58 8.02 -7.64 7.22
C ILE A 58 9.17 -8.55 7.68
N LYS A 59 8.87 -9.81 8.02
CA LYS A 59 9.87 -10.80 8.46
C LYS A 59 10.94 -11.06 7.39
N ASN A 60 10.53 -11.16 6.13
CA ASN A 60 11.39 -11.43 4.98
C ASN A 60 12.13 -10.17 4.50
N LYS A 61 11.89 -9.00 5.12
CA LYS A 61 12.48 -7.70 4.75
C LYS A 61 12.17 -7.31 3.31
N LEU A 62 10.99 -7.68 2.82
CA LEU A 62 10.45 -7.19 1.55
C LEU A 62 9.91 -5.76 1.76
N PRO A 63 9.94 -4.91 0.72
CA PRO A 63 9.42 -3.56 0.82
C PRO A 63 7.90 -3.57 1.01
N VAL A 64 7.41 -2.77 1.95
CA VAL A 64 5.98 -2.47 2.08
C VAL A 64 5.69 -1.30 1.15
N ILE A 65 4.98 -1.55 0.06
CA ILE A 65 4.63 -0.55 -0.95
C ILE A 65 3.14 -0.25 -0.85
N LEU A 66 2.79 0.97 -0.46
CA LEU A 66 1.42 1.45 -0.33
C LEU A 66 1.17 2.56 -1.35
N ILE A 67 0.10 2.42 -2.13
CA ILE A 67 -0.30 3.41 -3.13
C ILE A 67 -1.70 3.90 -2.80
N PHE A 68 -1.91 5.22 -2.81
CA PHE A 68 -3.17 5.86 -2.47
C PHE A 68 -3.71 6.66 -3.64
N GLU A 69 -5.04 6.66 -3.79
CA GLU A 69 -5.72 7.53 -4.77
C GLU A 69 -5.72 9.00 -4.34
N THR A 70 -5.62 9.26 -3.04
CA THR A 70 -5.74 10.58 -2.40
C THR A 70 -4.42 10.98 -1.72
N ASP A 71 -4.19 12.29 -1.58
CA ASP A 71 -3.05 12.89 -0.87
C ASP A 71 -3.07 12.51 0.62
N ILE A 72 -2.35 11.44 0.98
CA ILE A 72 -2.31 10.89 2.35
C ILE A 72 -1.05 10.07 2.64
N ALA A 73 -0.19 9.82 1.65
CA ALA A 73 0.96 8.94 1.77
C ALA A 73 1.94 9.41 2.85
N CYS A 74 2.13 10.73 2.97
CA CYS A 74 2.96 11.32 4.01
C CYS A 74 2.39 11.07 5.42
N SER A 75 1.08 11.28 5.61
CA SER A 75 0.43 11.07 6.90
C SER A 75 0.46 9.60 7.33
N VAL A 76 0.07 8.69 6.44
CA VAL A 76 0.10 7.25 6.70
C VAL A 76 1.53 6.77 6.93
N GLY A 77 2.47 7.16 6.06
CA GLY A 77 3.87 6.74 6.16
C GLY A 77 4.53 7.16 7.47
N ASN A 78 4.25 8.38 7.93
CA ASN A 78 4.74 8.87 9.22
C ASN A 78 4.16 8.10 10.40
N VAL A 79 2.86 7.78 10.37
CA VAL A 79 2.20 7.03 11.44
C VAL A 79 2.69 5.58 11.47
N ILE A 80 2.83 4.92 10.32
CA ILE A 80 3.43 3.58 10.23
C ILE A 80 4.83 3.59 10.87
N ARG A 81 5.71 4.48 10.43
CA ARG A 81 7.07 4.58 10.99
C ARG A 81 7.09 4.88 12.49
N ARG A 82 6.11 5.61 13.01
CA ARG A 82 6.03 5.91 14.44
C ARG A 82 5.49 4.73 15.25
N GLU A 83 4.40 4.12 14.80
CA GLU A 83 3.54 3.24 15.61
C GLU A 83 3.74 1.74 15.36
N THR A 84 4.47 1.34 14.31
CA THR A 84 4.68 -0.07 13.93
C THR A 84 6.16 -0.44 13.86
N GLN A 85 6.50 -1.72 13.70
CA GLN A 85 7.87 -2.19 13.46
C GLN A 85 8.38 -1.87 12.03
N VAL A 86 7.52 -1.40 11.14
CA VAL A 86 7.89 -1.01 9.76
C VAL A 86 8.56 0.36 9.78
N LYS A 87 9.79 0.39 10.32
CA LYS A 87 10.60 1.61 10.44
C LYS A 87 11.35 1.94 9.15
N THR A 88 11.76 0.89 8.45
CA THR A 88 12.55 0.94 7.22
C THR A 88 11.84 0.12 6.15
N ASN A 89 12.21 0.31 4.89
CA ASN A 89 11.62 -0.44 3.76
C ASN A 89 10.12 -0.19 3.54
N LEU A 90 9.68 1.04 3.76
CA LEU A 90 8.33 1.52 3.48
C LEU A 90 8.38 2.56 2.35
N LEU A 91 7.63 2.31 1.29
CA LEU A 91 7.34 3.27 0.23
C LEU A 91 5.84 3.57 0.23
N SER A 92 5.48 4.82 0.47
CA SER A 92 4.10 5.30 0.33
C SER A 92 4.04 6.33 -0.80
N LEU A 93 3.12 6.12 -1.74
CA LEU A 93 2.86 7.00 -2.89
C LEU A 93 1.38 7.38 -2.88
N ASP A 94 1.05 8.62 -3.21
CA ASP A 94 -0.32 9.11 -3.31
C ASP A 94 -0.62 9.73 -4.67
N GLU A 95 -1.89 10.13 -4.85
CA GLU A 95 -2.43 10.77 -6.05
C GLU A 95 -2.31 9.93 -7.32
N LEU A 96 -2.19 8.60 -7.18
CA LEU A 96 -2.17 7.66 -8.30
C LEU A 96 -3.55 7.04 -8.50
N LYS A 97 -4.06 7.12 -9.74
CA LYS A 97 -5.32 6.46 -10.12
C LYS A 97 -5.02 5.15 -10.82
N LEU A 98 -5.20 4.06 -10.09
CA LEU A 98 -4.98 2.70 -10.60
C LEU A 98 -6.31 1.95 -10.78
N LYS A 99 -6.29 1.05 -11.75
CA LYS A 99 -7.27 -0.02 -11.91
C LYS A 99 -6.67 -1.33 -11.44
N GLU A 100 -7.55 -2.26 -11.14
CA GLU A 100 -7.15 -3.59 -10.79
C GLU A 100 -6.41 -4.28 -11.95
N GLY A 101 -5.26 -4.88 -11.66
CA GLY A 101 -4.40 -5.51 -12.68
C GLY A 101 -3.49 -4.54 -13.45
N ASP A 102 -3.50 -3.24 -13.13
CA ASP A 102 -2.50 -2.32 -13.67
C ASP A 102 -1.09 -2.69 -13.18
N TRP A 103 -0.11 -2.55 -14.07
CA TRP A 103 1.30 -2.70 -13.74
C TRP A 103 1.88 -1.34 -13.41
N VAL A 104 2.68 -1.26 -12.35
CA VAL A 104 3.28 -0.02 -11.87
C VAL A 104 4.79 -0.18 -11.88
N ASP A 105 5.47 0.58 -12.74
CA ASP A 105 6.93 0.70 -12.70
C ASP A 105 7.28 1.91 -11.83
N ILE A 106 8.06 1.66 -10.77
CA ILE A 106 8.57 2.70 -9.87
C ILE A 106 10.07 2.84 -10.14
N GLY A 107 10.48 3.99 -10.68
CA GLY A 107 11.89 4.25 -10.96
C GLY A 107 12.67 4.72 -9.72
N GLU A 108 13.96 4.99 -9.92
CA GLU A 108 14.83 5.50 -8.87
C GLU A 108 14.35 6.88 -8.34
N PRO A 109 14.50 7.14 -7.04
CA PRO A 109 14.07 8.39 -6.46
C PRO A 109 14.88 9.58 -6.98
N LEU A 110 14.17 10.68 -7.21
CA LEU A 110 14.67 11.99 -7.55
C LEU A 110 14.58 12.92 -6.33
N VAL A 111 15.18 14.12 -6.44
CA VAL A 111 15.07 15.20 -5.44
C VAL A 111 15.39 14.71 -4.02
N GLY A 112 16.53 14.04 -3.86
CA GLY A 112 17.01 13.59 -2.54
C GLY A 112 16.14 12.53 -1.87
N GLY A 113 15.44 11.68 -2.63
CA GLY A 113 14.63 10.59 -2.06
C GLY A 113 13.14 10.89 -1.94
N GLN A 114 12.68 12.07 -2.36
CA GLN A 114 11.32 12.54 -2.09
C GLN A 114 10.33 12.28 -3.22
N VAL A 115 10.81 12.15 -4.46
CA VAL A 115 9.94 12.03 -5.64
C VAL A 115 10.31 10.76 -6.39
N PHE A 116 9.31 9.92 -6.68
CA PHE A 116 9.51 8.70 -7.46
C PHE A 116 8.83 8.84 -8.82
N PRO A 117 9.54 8.65 -9.94
CA PRO A 117 8.90 8.58 -11.25
C PRO A 117 8.11 7.28 -11.33
N VAL A 118 6.81 7.39 -11.63
CA VAL A 118 5.90 6.24 -11.71
C VAL A 118 5.32 6.15 -13.13
N THR A 119 5.41 4.95 -13.72
CA THR A 119 4.72 4.64 -14.98
C THR A 119 3.63 3.61 -14.71
N VAL A 120 2.40 3.93 -15.12
CA VAL A 120 1.26 3.01 -15.03
C VAL A 120 1.02 2.41 -16.41
N LYS A 121 1.02 1.08 -16.49
CA LYS A 121 0.72 0.31 -17.69
C LYS A 121 -0.61 -0.42 -17.47
N SER A 122 -1.63 0.00 -18.23
CA SER A 122 -2.94 -0.65 -18.23
C SER A 122 -3.10 -1.53 -19.44
N LEU A 123 -3.54 -2.77 -19.23
CA LEU A 123 -4.03 -3.64 -20.29
C LEU A 123 -5.48 -3.25 -20.61
N VAL A 124 -5.71 -2.69 -21.79
CA VAL A 124 -7.05 -2.38 -22.29
C VAL A 124 -7.46 -3.46 -23.27
N PHE A 125 -8.41 -4.30 -22.88
CA PHE A 125 -9.07 -5.22 -23.79
C PHE A 125 -10.24 -4.50 -24.45
N HIS A 126 -10.12 -4.20 -25.75
CA HIS A 126 -11.28 -3.85 -26.56
C HIS A 126 -11.98 -5.17 -26.87
N GLY A 127 -13.21 -5.34 -26.36
CA GLY A 127 -14.00 -6.54 -26.62
C GLY A 127 -14.19 -6.78 -28.12
N VAL A 128 -14.07 -8.04 -28.52
CA VAL A 128 -14.69 -8.58 -29.75
C VAL A 128 -16.20 -8.61 -29.63
#